data_AF-A0A7S1INP8-F1
#
_entry.id   AF-A0A7S1INP8-F1
#
_cell.length_a   1.000
_cell.length_b   1.000
_cell.length_c   1.000
_cell.angle_alpha   90.00
_cell.angle_beta   90.00
_cell.angle_gamma   90.00
#
_symmetry.space_group_name_H-M   'P 1'
#
loop_
_entity.id
_entity.type
_entity.pdbx_description
1 polymer ?
#
loop_
_entity_poly.entity_id
_entity_poly.type
_entity_poly.pdbx_seq_one_letter_code
_entity_poly.pdbx_strand_id
1 'polypeptide(L)'
;FRAWHRLCACMGLSRQKRIFGLFAFFVFLYLVSVVWLQWFVSTNIESPFILNGKAFSQPQPTTQPSVAIPKIKQGVQHALDKLSRHDKSRLAIPKLAEHIYDQLTVEQRVGQLILIALPGHTLNATAKEFLDRTLPGGLILCPYSVDQQGEEAAAREFLEAAQNYTTQMQQESFRISNLPLFVALDQEGGRPGRDPLTPLQGVTGFPSPMAAGVGGNKTLVYQWGLITGHELRRVGANMNMAPVMDV
;
A
#
# COMPACT_ATOMS: atom_id res chain seq x y z
N PHE A 1 -10.30 -8.74 -43.89
CA PHE A 1 -11.51 -8.42 -44.68
C PHE A 1 -11.33 -8.59 -46.20
N ARG A 2 -10.34 -7.94 -46.85
CA ARG A 2 -10.17 -8.01 -48.33
C ARG A 2 -9.75 -9.38 -48.87
N ALA A 3 -8.96 -10.16 -48.12
CA ALA A 3 -8.56 -11.52 -48.52
C ALA A 3 -9.72 -12.54 -48.47
N TRP A 4 -10.56 -12.46 -47.42
CA TRP A 4 -11.75 -13.30 -47.24
C TRP A 4 -12.78 -13.12 -48.36
N HIS A 5 -12.99 -11.87 -48.79
CA HIS A 5 -13.92 -11.55 -49.87
C HIS A 5 -13.51 -12.17 -51.23
N ARG A 6 -12.21 -12.33 -51.50
CA ARG A 6 -11.70 -12.96 -52.73
C ARG A 6 -11.88 -14.48 -52.71
N LEU A 7 -11.62 -15.12 -51.58
CA LEU A 7 -11.82 -16.57 -51.38
C LEU A 7 -13.31 -16.97 -51.51
N CYS A 8 -14.22 -16.21 -50.90
CA CYS A 8 -15.66 -16.51 -51.00
C CYS A 8 -16.26 -16.26 -52.40
N ALA A 9 -15.61 -15.45 -53.25
CA ALA A 9 -16.03 -15.20 -54.62
C ALA A 9 -15.65 -16.37 -55.56
N CYS A 10 -14.51 -17.02 -55.34
CA CYS A 10 -14.10 -18.21 -56.10
C CYS A 10 -14.96 -19.46 -55.82
N MET A 11 -15.67 -19.53 -54.69
CA MET A 11 -16.43 -20.72 -54.27
C MET A 11 -17.96 -20.60 -54.48
N GLY A 12 -18.45 -19.56 -55.17
CA GLY A 12 -19.88 -19.45 -55.56
C GLY A 12 -20.91 -19.36 -54.41
N LEU A 13 -20.47 -19.04 -53.18
CA LEU A 13 -21.34 -19.05 -52.00
C LEU A 13 -22.25 -17.82 -51.89
N SER A 14 -23.55 -18.05 -51.68
CA SER A 14 -24.57 -17.00 -51.51
C SER A 14 -24.32 -16.12 -50.27
N ARG A 15 -24.81 -14.88 -50.31
CA ARG A 15 -24.55 -13.82 -49.30
C ARG A 15 -24.92 -14.24 -47.87
N GLN A 16 -25.97 -15.06 -47.68
CA GLN A 16 -26.35 -15.61 -46.37
C GLN A 16 -25.32 -16.62 -45.82
N LYS A 17 -24.77 -17.50 -46.66
CA LYS A 17 -23.76 -18.48 -46.25
C LYS A 17 -22.44 -17.81 -45.84
N ARG A 18 -22.14 -16.64 -46.40
CA ARG A 18 -20.96 -15.82 -46.03
C ARG A 18 -21.07 -15.21 -44.64
N ILE A 19 -22.26 -14.77 -44.23
CA ILE A 19 -22.50 -14.19 -42.90
C ILE A 19 -22.48 -15.28 -41.83
N PHE A 20 -23.12 -16.42 -42.09
CA PHE A 20 -23.07 -17.58 -41.20
C PHE A 20 -21.65 -18.12 -41.01
N GLY A 21 -20.85 -18.20 -42.09
CA GLY A 21 -19.46 -18.64 -42.00
C GLY A 21 -18.57 -17.67 -41.20
N LEU A 22 -18.79 -16.36 -41.34
CA LEU A 22 -18.08 -15.36 -40.55
C LEU A 22 -18.46 -15.45 -39.06
N PHE A 23 -19.75 -15.61 -38.76
CA PHE A 23 -20.24 -15.75 -37.39
C PHE A 23 -19.70 -17.02 -36.73
N ALA A 24 -19.73 -18.16 -37.43
CA ALA A 24 -19.16 -19.43 -36.95
C ALA A 24 -17.64 -19.32 -36.70
N PHE A 25 -16.92 -18.57 -37.54
CA PHE A 25 -15.48 -18.32 -37.35
C PHE A 25 -15.19 -17.49 -36.09
N PHE A 26 -15.98 -16.46 -35.81
CA PHE A 26 -15.83 -15.66 -34.57
C PHE A 26 -16.22 -16.44 -33.32
N VAL A 27 -17.28 -17.27 -33.38
CA VAL A 27 -17.64 -18.17 -32.27
C VAL A 27 -16.53 -19.20 -32.01
N PHE A 28 -15.93 -19.75 -33.06
CA PHE A 28 -14.79 -20.67 -32.93
C PHE A 28 -13.57 -19.98 -32.28
N LEU A 29 -13.20 -18.78 -32.73
CA LEU A 29 -12.10 -18.02 -32.11
C LEU A 29 -12.36 -17.69 -30.64
N TYR A 30 -13.60 -17.36 -30.29
CA TYR A 30 -13.99 -17.09 -28.91
C TYR A 30 -13.93 -18.36 -28.04
N LEU A 31 -14.39 -19.51 -28.54
CA LEU A 31 -14.28 -20.77 -27.80
C LEU A 31 -12.82 -21.19 -27.61
N VAL A 32 -11.98 -21.02 -28.63
CA VAL A 32 -10.53 -21.30 -28.53
C VAL A 32 -9.88 -20.36 -27.50
N SER A 33 -10.22 -19.08 -27.46
CA SER A 33 -9.64 -18.15 -26.48
C SER A 33 -10.09 -18.46 -25.05
N VAL A 34 -11.35 -18.83 -24.83
CA VAL A 34 -11.86 -19.23 -23.51
C VAL A 34 -11.19 -20.52 -23.03
N VAL A 35 -11.06 -21.53 -23.88
CA VAL A 35 -10.37 -22.80 -23.53
C VAL A 35 -8.88 -22.55 -23.27
N TRP A 36 -8.24 -21.69 -24.06
CA TRP A 36 -6.84 -21.34 -23.86
C TRP A 36 -6.63 -20.55 -22.55
N LEU A 37 -7.53 -19.62 -22.22
CA LEU A 37 -7.49 -18.89 -20.96
C LEU A 37 -7.72 -19.82 -19.76
N GLN A 38 -8.64 -20.76 -19.88
CA GLN A 38 -8.95 -21.73 -18.82
C GLN A 38 -7.80 -22.73 -18.60
N TRP A 39 -7.12 -23.15 -19.66
CA TRP A 39 -5.89 -23.94 -19.59
C TRP A 39 -4.70 -23.13 -19.03
N PHE A 40 -4.56 -21.86 -19.42
CA PHE A 40 -3.50 -20.98 -18.91
C PHE A 40 -3.66 -20.72 -17.40
N VAL A 41 -4.88 -20.49 -16.95
CA VAL A 41 -5.20 -20.32 -15.52
C VAL A 41 -4.98 -21.63 -14.76
N SER A 42 -5.34 -22.80 -15.32
CA SER A 42 -5.14 -24.07 -14.62
C SER A 42 -3.68 -24.52 -14.54
N THR A 43 -2.81 -24.06 -15.44
CA THR A 43 -1.38 -24.45 -15.48
C THR A 43 -0.45 -23.49 -14.75
N ASN A 44 -0.85 -22.23 -14.51
CA ASN A 44 0.03 -21.22 -13.93
C ASN A 44 -0.27 -20.82 -12.47
N ILE A 45 -1.27 -21.43 -11.81
CA ILE A 45 -1.59 -21.11 -10.41
C ILE A 45 -0.60 -21.73 -9.40
N GLU A 46 0.32 -22.61 -9.81
CA GLU A 46 1.29 -23.23 -8.89
C GLU A 46 2.76 -23.12 -9.35
N SER A 47 3.18 -22.00 -9.94
CA SER A 47 4.61 -21.75 -10.13
C SER A 47 5.18 -20.88 -9.00
N PRO A 48 6.07 -21.42 -8.14
CA PRO A 48 6.78 -20.59 -7.17
C PRO A 48 7.68 -19.61 -7.93
N PHE A 49 7.71 -18.36 -7.47
CA PHE A 49 8.61 -17.32 -7.99
C PHE A 49 10.08 -17.74 -7.72
N ILE A 50 10.79 -18.17 -8.76
CA ILE A 50 12.20 -18.56 -8.70
C ILE A 50 13.07 -17.35 -9.09
N LEU A 51 13.80 -16.79 -8.13
CA LEU A 51 14.97 -15.95 -8.40
C LEU A 51 16.23 -16.77 -8.08
N ASN A 52 17.18 -16.85 -9.03
CA ASN A 52 18.49 -17.49 -8.87
C ASN A 52 18.49 -18.97 -8.39
N GLY A 53 17.60 -19.81 -8.95
CA GLY A 53 17.75 -21.26 -8.90
C GLY A 53 17.65 -21.92 -7.51
N LYS A 54 17.19 -21.20 -6.48
CA LYS A 54 16.88 -21.77 -5.17
C LYS A 54 15.38 -21.71 -4.92
N ALA A 55 14.75 -22.87 -4.79
CA ALA A 55 13.41 -22.96 -4.24
C ALA A 55 13.46 -22.49 -2.78
N PHE A 56 12.71 -21.43 -2.45
CA PHE A 56 12.57 -21.00 -1.06
C PHE A 56 11.61 -22.00 -0.38
N SER A 57 12.14 -23.01 0.30
CA SER A 57 11.34 -23.85 1.17
C SER A 57 10.80 -22.99 2.31
N GLN A 58 9.48 -23.03 2.52
CA GLN A 58 8.87 -22.36 3.67
C GLN A 58 9.48 -22.92 4.96
N PRO A 59 10.01 -22.07 5.86
CA PRO A 59 10.34 -22.52 7.21
C PRO A 59 9.04 -23.00 7.87
N GLN A 60 9.07 -24.20 8.45
CA GLN A 60 7.99 -24.69 9.29
C GLN A 60 7.71 -23.68 10.42
N PRO A 61 6.44 -23.40 10.74
CA PRO A 61 6.10 -22.46 11.79
C PRO A 61 6.62 -22.97 13.13
N THR A 62 7.67 -22.33 13.64
CA THR A 62 8.09 -22.50 15.03
C THR A 62 7.01 -21.91 15.93
N THR A 63 6.45 -22.74 16.80
CA THR A 63 5.52 -22.34 17.87
C THR A 63 6.18 -21.29 18.77
N GLN A 64 5.93 -20.02 18.50
CA GLN A 64 6.28 -18.94 19.43
C GLN A 64 5.33 -18.97 20.63
N PRO A 65 5.84 -18.76 21.86
CA PRO A 65 5.00 -18.68 23.05
C PRO A 65 4.08 -17.45 22.95
N SER A 66 2.78 -17.68 23.12
CA SER A 66 1.78 -16.61 23.19
C SER A 66 2.03 -15.76 24.44
N VAL A 67 2.73 -14.64 24.27
CA VAL A 67 2.82 -13.63 25.32
C VAL A 67 1.44 -12.97 25.42
N ALA A 68 0.72 -13.35 26.47
CA ALA A 68 -0.66 -12.95 26.71
C ALA A 68 -0.84 -11.42 26.72
N ILE A 69 -1.58 -10.93 25.72
CA ILE A 69 -2.17 -9.60 25.51
C ILE A 69 -2.48 -8.78 26.79
N PRO A 70 -3.03 -9.34 27.89
CA PRO A 70 -3.30 -8.57 29.11
C PRO A 70 -2.07 -7.98 29.82
N LYS A 71 -0.87 -8.56 29.67
CA LYS A 71 0.31 -8.12 30.45
C LYS A 71 0.89 -6.78 30.00
N ILE A 72 0.85 -6.48 28.70
CA ILE A 72 1.42 -5.25 28.14
C ILE A 72 0.56 -4.03 28.55
N LYS A 73 -0.76 -4.11 28.38
CA LYS A 73 -1.69 -3.03 28.80
C LYS A 73 -1.59 -2.72 30.30
N GLN A 74 -1.44 -3.75 31.14
CA GLN A 74 -1.31 -3.58 32.58
C GLN A 74 0.05 -2.97 32.99
N GLY A 75 1.15 -3.38 32.33
CA GLY A 75 2.48 -2.82 32.56
C GLY A 75 2.56 -1.33 32.21
N VAL A 76 1.97 -0.94 31.08
CA VAL A 76 1.90 0.45 30.63
C VAL A 76 1.10 1.31 31.61
N GLN A 77 -0.09 0.84 32.03
CA GLN A 77 -0.92 1.61 32.97
C GLN A 77 -0.23 1.77 34.34
N HIS A 78 0.37 0.70 34.87
CA HIS A 78 1.09 0.75 36.15
C HIS A 78 2.33 1.65 36.10
N ALA A 79 3.03 1.72 34.96
CA ALA A 79 4.16 2.65 34.77
C ALA A 79 3.69 4.12 34.70
N LEU A 80 2.55 4.39 34.07
CA LEU A 80 1.95 5.73 33.96
C LEU A 80 1.39 6.26 35.28
N ASP A 81 0.96 5.37 36.17
CA ASP A 81 0.37 5.72 37.47
C ASP A 81 1.43 6.14 38.51
N LYS A 82 2.69 5.69 38.38
CA LYS A 82 3.78 5.97 39.34
C LYS A 82 4.54 7.29 39.13
N LEU A 83 4.24 8.07 38.09
CA LEU A 83 5.00 9.29 37.76
C LEU A 83 4.28 10.59 38.21
N SER A 84 5.01 11.66 38.53
CA SER A 84 4.46 13.00 38.85
C SER A 84 4.01 13.75 37.59
N ARG A 85 2.94 14.57 37.66
CA ARG A 85 2.32 15.26 36.49
C ARG A 85 3.29 16.11 35.65
N HIS A 86 4.36 16.64 36.25
CA HIS A 86 5.34 17.48 35.54
C HIS A 86 6.49 16.67 34.92
N ASP A 87 6.88 15.54 35.53
CA ASP A 87 7.88 14.59 35.01
C ASP A 87 7.31 13.56 34.02
N LYS A 88 5.97 13.42 34.00
CA LYS A 88 5.19 12.51 33.15
C LYS A 88 5.33 12.75 31.64
N SER A 89 5.83 13.89 31.16
CA SER A 89 5.91 14.16 29.71
C SER A 89 7.32 13.96 29.14
N ARG A 90 8.37 14.36 29.87
CA ARG A 90 9.75 14.35 29.37
C ARG A 90 10.53 13.07 29.68
N LEU A 91 10.28 12.47 30.86
CA LEU A 91 10.95 11.24 31.28
C LEU A 91 10.10 9.98 31.01
N ALA A 92 8.78 10.14 30.81
CA ALA A 92 7.89 9.01 30.63
C ALA A 92 7.98 8.40 29.23
N ILE A 93 8.20 9.19 28.17
CA ILE A 93 8.28 8.63 26.81
C ILE A 93 9.52 7.73 26.66
N PRO A 94 10.74 8.14 27.06
CA PRO A 94 11.90 7.25 27.03
C PRO A 94 11.70 6.00 27.87
N LYS A 95 11.20 6.15 29.12
CA LYS A 95 10.94 5.00 30.00
C LYS A 95 9.84 4.07 29.48
N LEU A 96 8.82 4.62 28.82
CA LEU A 96 7.76 3.84 28.19
C LEU A 96 8.30 3.08 26.97
N ALA A 97 9.13 3.72 26.15
CA ALA A 97 9.78 3.08 25.01
C ALA A 97 10.71 1.94 25.46
N GLU A 98 11.51 2.16 26.50
CA GLU A 98 12.33 1.11 27.14
C GLU A 98 11.46 -0.05 27.64
N HIS A 99 10.38 0.27 28.37
CA HIS A 99 9.47 -0.76 28.88
C HIS A 99 8.80 -1.58 27.78
N ILE A 100 8.40 -0.94 26.67
CA ILE A 100 7.87 -1.63 25.49
C ILE A 100 8.96 -2.50 24.88
N TYR A 101 10.15 -1.96 24.65
CA TYR A 101 11.30 -2.65 24.05
C TYR A 101 11.68 -3.92 24.81
N ASP A 102 11.71 -3.86 26.14
CA ASP A 102 12.02 -4.98 27.02
C ASP A 102 11.01 -6.13 26.89
N GLN A 103 9.78 -5.85 26.46
CA GLN A 103 8.73 -6.85 26.25
C GLN A 103 8.73 -7.46 24.85
N LEU A 104 9.47 -6.88 23.90
CA LEU A 104 9.54 -7.36 22.53
C LEU A 104 10.46 -8.57 22.38
N THR A 105 10.06 -9.52 21.54
CA THR A 105 10.96 -10.57 21.07
C THR A 105 12.06 -9.99 20.17
N VAL A 106 13.11 -10.75 19.90
CA VAL A 106 14.18 -10.31 18.99
C VAL A 106 13.61 -10.03 17.59
N GLU A 107 12.72 -10.88 17.11
CA GLU A 107 12.07 -10.75 15.80
C GLU A 107 11.25 -9.45 15.73
N GLN A 108 10.47 -9.16 16.77
CA GLN A 108 9.73 -7.90 16.86
C GLN A 108 10.67 -6.69 16.87
N ARG A 109 11.76 -6.73 17.65
CA ARG A 109 12.75 -5.63 17.69
C ARG A 109 13.38 -5.37 16.33
N VAL A 110 13.74 -6.43 15.61
CA VAL A 110 14.30 -6.32 14.25
C VAL A 110 13.25 -5.80 13.28
N GLY A 111 12.02 -6.31 13.35
CA GLY A 111 10.90 -5.86 12.52
C GLY A 111 10.61 -4.37 12.70
N GLN A 112 10.70 -3.85 13.93
CA GLN A 112 10.52 -2.41 14.22
C GLN A 112 11.56 -1.49 13.54
N LEU A 113 12.66 -2.03 12.99
CA LEU A 113 13.64 -1.27 12.21
C LEU A 113 13.31 -1.18 10.72
N ILE A 114 12.21 -1.82 10.28
CA ILE A 114 11.86 -2.00 8.86
C ILE A 114 10.62 -1.17 8.52
N LEU A 115 10.75 -0.35 7.48
CA LEU A 115 9.65 0.32 6.79
C LEU A 115 9.36 -0.44 5.49
N ILE A 116 8.11 -0.89 5.30
CA ILE A 116 7.74 -1.73 4.17
C ILE A 116 6.85 -0.97 3.18
N ALA A 117 6.99 -1.30 1.89
CA ALA A 117 6.06 -0.90 0.85
C ALA A 117 5.40 -2.16 0.29
N LEU A 118 4.08 -2.23 0.28
CA LEU A 118 3.34 -3.36 -0.28
C LEU A 118 2.63 -2.95 -1.56
N PRO A 119 2.66 -3.79 -2.61
CA PRO A 119 1.89 -3.53 -3.81
C PRO A 119 0.40 -3.71 -3.54
N GLY A 120 -0.41 -2.79 -4.07
CA GLY A 120 -1.86 -2.81 -3.94
C GLY A 120 -2.38 -1.95 -2.78
N HIS A 121 -3.70 -1.90 -2.67
CA HIS A 121 -4.45 -0.95 -1.82
C HIS A 121 -5.48 -1.66 -0.92
N THR A 122 -5.29 -2.96 -0.70
CA THR A 122 -6.14 -3.77 0.19
C THR A 122 -5.29 -4.73 0.99
N LEU A 123 -5.74 -5.04 2.20
CA LEU A 123 -5.10 -6.05 3.04
C LEU A 123 -5.46 -7.45 2.53
N ASN A 124 -4.72 -7.90 1.51
CA ASN A 124 -4.87 -9.24 0.93
C ASN A 124 -4.07 -10.31 1.73
N ALA A 125 -4.21 -11.57 1.34
CA ALA A 125 -3.54 -12.69 2.02
C ALA A 125 -2.01 -12.55 2.03
N THR A 126 -1.42 -12.11 0.92
CA THR A 126 0.03 -11.89 0.78
C THR A 126 0.51 -10.78 1.73
N ALA A 127 -0.22 -9.67 1.82
CA ALA A 127 0.08 -8.58 2.73
C ALA A 127 0.02 -9.04 4.20
N LYS A 128 -1.00 -9.83 4.56
CA LYS A 128 -1.12 -10.42 5.90
C LYS A 128 0.04 -11.35 6.24
N GLU A 129 0.40 -12.24 5.32
CA GLU A 129 1.55 -13.14 5.50
C GLU A 129 2.84 -12.34 5.67
N PHE A 130 3.02 -11.28 4.88
CA PHE A 130 4.22 -10.44 4.97
C PHE A 130 4.30 -9.69 6.30
N LEU A 131 3.17 -9.17 6.80
CA LEU A 131 3.07 -8.53 8.11
C LEU A 131 3.38 -9.51 9.25
N ASP A 132 2.79 -10.71 9.22
CA ASP A 132 2.97 -11.74 10.24
C ASP A 132 4.43 -12.19 10.36
N ARG A 133 5.11 -12.32 9.21
CA ARG A 133 6.51 -12.76 9.15
C ARG A 133 7.52 -11.66 9.47
N THR A 134 7.23 -10.42 9.05
CA THR A 134 8.21 -9.32 9.12
C THR A 134 8.05 -8.47 10.39
N LEU A 135 6.83 -8.39 10.93
CA LEU A 135 6.47 -7.57 12.10
C LEU A 135 7.00 -6.13 11.99
N PRO A 136 6.75 -5.43 10.86
CA PRO A 136 7.42 -4.18 10.52
C PRO A 136 7.07 -3.06 11.51
N GLY A 137 7.99 -2.12 11.68
CA GLY A 137 7.75 -0.88 12.44
C GLY A 137 6.92 0.13 11.68
N GLY A 138 6.88 0.03 10.34
CA GLY A 138 6.06 0.92 9.55
C GLY A 138 5.76 0.46 8.13
N LEU A 139 4.86 1.22 7.52
CA LEU A 139 4.38 1.12 6.15
C LEU A 139 4.64 2.47 5.47
N ILE A 140 5.24 2.46 4.28
CA ILE A 140 5.27 3.62 3.40
C ILE A 140 4.18 3.45 2.32
N LEU A 141 3.33 4.46 2.18
CA LEU A 141 2.32 4.48 1.13
C LEU A 141 2.98 4.91 -0.18
N CYS A 142 2.99 3.99 -1.15
CA CYS A 142 3.54 4.26 -2.46
C CYS A 142 2.49 4.87 -3.40
N PRO A 143 2.94 5.55 -4.45
CA PRO A 143 2.06 6.16 -5.45
C PRO A 143 1.15 5.17 -6.15
N TYR A 144 -0.10 5.60 -6.27
CA TYR A 144 -1.17 4.87 -6.94
C TYR A 144 -1.08 5.04 -8.45
N SER A 145 -1.37 3.96 -9.16
CA SER A 145 -1.88 4.01 -10.53
C SER A 145 -3.40 3.79 -10.47
N VAL A 146 -4.19 4.84 -10.27
CA VAL A 146 -5.62 4.81 -10.62
C VAL A 146 -5.76 5.38 -12.03
N ASP A 147 -6.45 4.63 -12.90
CA ASP A 147 -6.77 5.08 -14.25
C ASP A 147 -7.56 6.40 -14.21
N GLN A 148 -7.08 7.38 -14.99
CA GLN A 148 -7.41 8.81 -14.91
C GLN A 148 -8.81 9.18 -15.45
N GLN A 149 -9.89 8.53 -15.00
CA GLN A 149 -11.24 8.82 -15.51
C GLN A 149 -12.14 9.42 -14.41
N GLY A 150 -12.02 10.73 -14.20
CA GLY A 150 -12.94 11.56 -13.40
C GLY A 150 -12.29 12.24 -12.18
N GLU A 151 -11.77 13.46 -12.37
CA GLU A 151 -10.79 14.09 -11.46
C GLU A 151 -11.22 14.25 -9.99
N GLU A 152 -12.47 14.62 -9.68
CA GLU A 152 -12.88 14.89 -8.28
C GLU A 152 -13.52 13.69 -7.58
N ALA A 153 -14.38 12.94 -8.29
CA ALA A 153 -14.99 11.73 -7.72
C ALA A 153 -13.92 10.66 -7.45
N ALA A 154 -12.97 10.48 -8.38
CA ALA A 154 -11.84 9.58 -8.19
C ALA A 154 -10.95 10.01 -7.03
N ALA A 155 -10.73 11.31 -6.85
CA ALA A 155 -9.92 11.84 -5.75
C ALA A 155 -10.52 11.54 -4.36
N ARG A 156 -11.85 11.64 -4.20
CA ARG A 156 -12.48 11.30 -2.92
C ARG A 156 -12.45 9.80 -2.65
N GLU A 157 -12.82 8.98 -3.63
CA GLU A 157 -12.79 7.53 -3.53
C GLU A 157 -11.38 7.02 -3.22
N PHE A 158 -10.37 7.69 -3.77
CA PHE A 158 -8.97 7.43 -3.48
C PHE A 158 -8.61 7.65 -2.01
N LEU A 159 -8.97 8.82 -1.46
CA LEU A 159 -8.67 9.14 -0.06
C LEU A 159 -9.38 8.18 0.89
N GLU A 160 -10.62 7.80 0.57
CA GLU A 160 -11.37 6.79 1.31
C GLU A 160 -10.70 5.41 1.23
N ALA A 161 -10.23 5.00 0.05
CA ALA A 161 -9.50 3.75 -0.14
C ALA A 161 -8.17 3.74 0.65
N ALA A 162 -7.40 4.83 0.60
CA ALA A 162 -6.16 4.98 1.35
C ALA A 162 -6.41 4.93 2.86
N GLN A 163 -7.43 5.63 3.35
CA GLN A 163 -7.84 5.59 4.76
C GLN A 163 -8.27 4.19 5.20
N ASN A 164 -9.05 3.49 4.37
CA ASN A 164 -9.50 2.13 4.67
C ASN A 164 -8.31 1.16 4.72
N TYR A 165 -7.39 1.29 3.76
CA TYR A 165 -6.18 0.47 3.71
C TYR A 165 -5.30 0.69 4.94
N THR A 166 -4.97 1.94 5.29
CA THR A 166 -4.16 2.24 6.47
C THR A 166 -4.83 1.77 7.75
N THR A 167 -6.15 1.91 7.87
CA THR A 167 -6.92 1.40 9.02
C THR A 167 -6.79 -0.12 9.15
N GLN A 168 -6.95 -0.87 8.06
CA GLN A 168 -6.79 -2.33 8.07
C GLN A 168 -5.36 -2.75 8.42
N MET A 169 -4.36 -2.09 7.86
CA MET A 169 -2.94 -2.35 8.16
C MET A 169 -2.62 -2.10 9.62
N GLN A 170 -3.14 -1.02 10.21
CA GLN A 170 -2.98 -0.71 11.64
C GLN A 170 -3.64 -1.77 12.53
N GLN A 171 -4.86 -2.17 12.21
CA GLN A 171 -5.58 -3.21 12.95
C GLN A 171 -4.83 -4.54 12.92
N GLU A 172 -4.32 -4.92 11.75
CA GLU A 172 -3.57 -6.18 11.61
C GLU A 172 -2.23 -6.13 12.35
N SER A 173 -1.47 -5.04 12.23
CA SER A 173 -0.22 -4.85 12.97
C SER A 173 -0.45 -4.93 14.48
N PHE A 174 -1.49 -4.27 14.98
CA PHE A 174 -1.82 -4.31 16.39
C PHE A 174 -2.25 -5.72 16.84
N ARG A 175 -2.97 -6.46 15.99
CA ARG A 175 -3.38 -7.85 16.26
C ARG A 175 -2.19 -8.80 16.40
N ILE A 176 -1.17 -8.67 15.55
CA ILE A 176 -0.02 -9.59 15.50
C ILE A 176 1.10 -9.20 16.46
N SER A 177 1.33 -7.90 16.70
CA SER A 177 2.49 -7.42 17.45
C SER A 177 2.15 -6.59 18.70
N ASN A 178 0.89 -6.20 18.89
CA ASN A 178 0.46 -5.17 19.86
C ASN A 178 1.11 -3.79 19.65
N LEU A 179 1.71 -3.53 18.48
CA LEU A 179 2.31 -2.26 18.12
C LEU A 179 1.63 -1.65 16.89
N PRO A 180 1.36 -0.32 16.91
CA PRO A 180 0.91 0.39 15.72
C PRO A 180 2.06 0.57 14.73
N LEU A 181 1.73 0.80 13.46
CA LEU A 181 2.69 1.14 12.42
C LEU A 181 2.96 2.63 12.37
N PHE A 182 4.19 3.02 12.06
CA PHE A 182 4.44 4.28 11.37
C PHE A 182 3.88 4.19 9.96
N VAL A 183 2.95 5.07 9.61
CA VAL A 183 2.41 5.18 8.26
C VAL A 183 3.02 6.42 7.64
N ALA A 184 4.03 6.18 6.81
CA ALA A 184 4.86 7.16 6.15
C ALA A 184 4.34 7.48 4.75
N LEU A 185 4.53 8.74 4.36
CA LEU A 185 4.23 9.28 3.04
C LEU A 185 5.32 10.27 2.65
N ASP A 186 5.54 10.42 1.35
CA ASP A 186 6.40 11.45 0.80
C ASP A 186 5.53 12.57 0.22
N GLN A 187 5.25 13.59 1.03
CA GLN A 187 4.48 14.76 0.64
C GLN A 187 5.28 16.04 0.90
N GLU A 188 6.31 16.24 0.09
CA GLU A 188 7.20 17.41 0.11
C GLU A 188 6.65 18.66 -0.58
N GLY A 189 5.57 18.51 -1.37
CA GLY A 189 5.08 19.49 -2.34
C GLY A 189 5.76 19.38 -3.70
N GLY A 190 5.56 20.38 -4.55
CA GLY A 190 5.90 20.28 -5.96
C GLY A 190 4.67 19.94 -6.81
N ARG A 191 4.88 19.71 -8.11
CA ARG A 191 3.81 19.78 -9.10
C ARG A 191 2.74 18.70 -8.86
N PRO A 192 1.54 19.05 -8.36
CA PRO A 192 0.47 18.10 -8.14
C PRO A 192 -0.02 17.58 -9.49
N GLY A 193 -0.22 16.27 -9.62
CA GLY A 193 -0.87 15.65 -10.80
C GLY A 193 -0.01 15.55 -12.08
N ARG A 194 1.27 15.92 -12.05
CA ARG A 194 2.23 15.55 -13.12
C ARG A 194 3.34 14.62 -12.67
N ASP A 195 3.50 14.44 -11.37
CA ASP A 195 4.38 13.39 -10.88
C ASP A 195 3.56 12.11 -10.70
N PRO A 196 3.77 11.07 -11.53
CA PRO A 196 3.23 9.74 -11.25
C PRO A 196 3.69 9.19 -9.89
N LEU A 197 4.60 9.88 -9.21
CA LEU A 197 5.09 9.58 -7.88
C LEU A 197 4.37 10.35 -6.75
N THR A 198 3.33 11.15 -7.01
CA THR A 198 2.57 11.75 -5.89
C THR A 198 1.74 10.67 -5.20
N PRO A 199 1.96 10.39 -3.91
CA PRO A 199 1.35 9.23 -3.28
C PRO A 199 -0.14 9.39 -2.97
N LEU A 200 -0.65 10.62 -2.91
CA LEU A 200 -2.06 10.91 -2.67
C LEU A 200 -2.68 11.83 -3.74
N GLN A 201 -3.85 11.44 -4.23
CA GLN A 201 -4.73 12.31 -5.02
C GLN A 201 -5.77 12.97 -4.11
N GLY A 202 -6.33 14.11 -4.53
CA GLY A 202 -7.36 14.82 -3.76
C GLY A 202 -6.87 15.63 -2.56
N VAL A 203 -5.56 15.76 -2.39
CA VAL A 203 -4.94 16.61 -1.36
C VAL A 203 -4.57 17.98 -1.93
N THR A 204 -4.38 18.96 -1.07
CA THR A 204 -3.97 20.30 -1.48
C THR A 204 -2.55 20.26 -2.07
N GLY A 205 -2.45 20.72 -3.30
CA GLY A 205 -1.19 20.85 -4.01
C GLY A 205 -0.43 22.11 -3.60
N PHE A 206 0.84 21.95 -3.23
CA PHE A 206 1.71 23.06 -2.86
C PHE A 206 2.90 23.21 -3.82
N PRO A 207 3.51 24.40 -3.95
CA PRO A 207 4.70 24.61 -4.78
C PRO A 207 5.87 23.71 -4.35
N SER A 208 6.93 23.61 -5.17
CA SER A 208 8.14 22.89 -4.76
C SER A 208 8.88 23.62 -3.63
N PRO A 209 9.71 22.92 -2.83
CA PRO A 209 10.56 23.56 -1.81
C PRO A 209 11.41 24.70 -2.37
N MET A 210 11.92 24.59 -3.61
CA MET A 210 12.63 25.66 -4.30
C MET A 210 11.76 26.91 -4.51
N ALA A 211 10.52 26.74 -5.00
CA ALA A 211 9.60 27.85 -5.18
C ALA A 211 9.23 28.50 -3.84
N ALA A 212 9.10 27.70 -2.77
CA ALA A 212 8.89 28.18 -1.41
C ALA A 212 10.07 29.03 -0.92
N GLY A 213 11.30 28.57 -1.18
CA GLY A 213 12.53 29.28 -0.86
C GLY A 213 12.62 30.63 -1.57
N VAL A 214 12.35 30.67 -2.88
CA VAL A 214 12.28 31.92 -3.67
C VAL A 214 11.21 32.87 -3.14
N GLY A 215 10.05 32.34 -2.73
CA GLY A 215 8.97 33.14 -2.14
C GLY A 215 9.33 33.76 -0.78
N GLY A 216 10.29 33.20 -0.04
CA GLY A 216 10.87 33.79 1.17
C GLY A 216 9.92 33.98 2.36
N ASN A 217 8.69 33.48 2.31
CA ASN A 217 7.66 33.71 3.32
C ASN A 217 7.50 32.51 4.26
N LYS A 218 8.14 32.59 5.44
CA LYS A 218 8.10 31.53 6.46
C LYS A 218 6.71 31.22 6.99
N THR A 219 5.83 32.22 7.09
CA THR A 219 4.47 32.02 7.59
C THR A 219 3.65 31.18 6.62
N LEU A 220 3.78 31.41 5.32
CA LEU A 220 3.12 30.58 4.30
C LEU A 220 3.66 29.15 4.30
N VAL A 221 4.97 28.96 4.44
CA VAL A 221 5.58 27.62 4.53
C VAL A 221 5.10 26.87 5.78
N TYR A 222 4.94 27.56 6.91
CA TYR A 222 4.38 26.97 8.13
C TYR A 222 2.91 26.56 7.95
N GLN A 223 2.08 27.43 7.35
CA GLN A 223 0.67 27.12 7.07
C GLN A 223 0.54 25.94 6.10
N TRP A 224 1.41 25.87 5.10
CA TRP A 224 1.50 24.72 4.23
C TRP A 224 1.76 23.44 5.04
N GLY A 225 2.82 23.39 5.84
CA GLY A 225 3.10 22.20 6.68
C GLY A 225 1.92 21.79 7.57
N LEU A 226 1.18 22.75 8.12
CA LEU A 226 -0.06 22.48 8.87
C LEU A 226 -1.15 21.83 8.00
N ILE A 227 -1.44 22.40 6.83
CA ILE A 227 -2.46 21.87 5.93
C ILE A 227 -2.09 20.45 5.49
N THR A 228 -0.84 20.25 5.07
CA THR A 228 -0.34 18.92 4.70
C THR A 228 -0.48 17.93 5.87
N GLY A 229 -0.03 18.29 7.07
CA GLY A 229 -0.18 17.43 8.24
C GLY A 229 -1.64 17.06 8.55
N HIS A 230 -2.57 18.00 8.40
CA HIS A 230 -4.00 17.74 8.56
C HIS A 230 -4.56 16.77 7.52
N GLU A 231 -4.18 16.93 6.25
CA GLU A 231 -4.64 16.07 5.15
C GLU A 231 -4.08 14.66 5.27
N LEU A 232 -2.77 14.52 5.53
CA LEU A 232 -2.12 13.22 5.72
C LEU A 232 -2.73 12.46 6.90
N ARG A 233 -3.07 13.16 7.99
CA ARG A 233 -3.72 12.52 9.14
C ARG A 233 -5.11 11.96 8.82
N ARG A 234 -5.84 12.55 7.87
CA ARG A 234 -7.17 12.04 7.46
C ARG A 234 -7.07 10.66 6.81
N VAL A 235 -6.00 10.39 6.06
CA VAL A 235 -5.76 9.08 5.44
C VAL A 235 -5.03 8.10 6.36
N GLY A 236 -4.87 8.41 7.65
CA GLY A 236 -4.24 7.53 8.63
C GLY A 236 -2.71 7.61 8.68
N ALA A 237 -2.10 8.56 7.97
CA ALA A 237 -0.67 8.80 8.02
C ALA A 237 -0.27 9.48 9.33
N ASN A 238 0.88 9.09 9.86
CA ASN A 238 1.44 9.66 11.09
C ASN A 238 2.91 10.05 10.95
N MET A 239 3.50 9.87 9.76
CA MET A 239 4.86 10.26 9.42
C MET A 239 4.87 10.85 8.00
N ASN A 240 5.50 12.00 7.82
CA ASN A 240 5.79 12.58 6.51
C ASN A 240 7.30 12.58 6.31
N MET A 241 7.78 12.14 5.15
CA MET A 241 9.20 12.09 4.78
C MET A 241 9.68 13.44 4.26
N ALA A 242 9.22 14.53 4.90
CA ALA A 242 9.48 15.90 4.54
C ALA A 242 9.71 16.73 5.83
N PRO A 243 10.42 17.86 5.77
CA PRO A 243 10.89 18.58 4.57
C PRO A 243 12.24 18.10 4.03
N VAL A 244 12.49 18.36 2.74
CA VAL A 244 13.83 18.34 2.14
C VAL A 244 14.65 19.50 2.66
N MET A 245 15.83 19.20 3.19
CA MET A 245 16.77 20.19 3.76
C MET A 245 18.14 20.17 3.05
N ASP A 246 18.22 19.58 1.86
CA ASP A 246 19.42 19.60 1.02
C ASP A 246 19.71 21.02 0.51
N VAL A 247 21.00 21.38 0.36
CA VAL A 247 21.50 22.71 -0.04
C VAL A 247 22.41 22.64 -1.25
#